data_AF-A0A2G6NYB4-F1
#
_entry.id   AF-A0A2G6NYB4-F1
#
_cell.length_a   1.000
_cell.length_b   1.000
_cell.length_c   1.000
_cell.angle_alpha   90.00
_cell.angle_beta   90.00
_cell.angle_gamma   90.00
#
_symmetry.space_group_name_H-M   'P 1'
#
loop_
_entity.id
_entity.type
_entity.pdbx_description
1 polymer ?
#
loop_
_entity_poly.entity_id
_entity_poly.type
_entity_poly.pdbx_seq_one_letter_code
_entity_poly.pdbx_strand_id
1 'polypeptide(L)'
;MNNKIQNILKTLNLYTINKMSIENDSKRVELELIDDAANKHTVEFSNVNTYFFLDEDILEDLNANHMLTDSITFFESDQSKIMAVDQFSDGGFETRTLASPNIILNTETASIMMEAKTVTVNGVRYPLNRLLN
;
A
#
# COMPACT_ATOMS: atom_id res chain seq x y z
N MET A 1 -2.47 16.85 10.39
CA MET A 1 -2.13 15.94 11.51
C MET A 1 -1.03 15.02 11.03
N ASN A 2 -0.03 14.76 11.88
CA ASN A 2 1.22 14.12 11.47
C ASN A 2 1.07 12.60 11.59
N ASN A 3 0.90 11.90 10.45
CA ASN A 3 0.72 10.44 10.46
C ASN A 3 1.94 9.78 11.07
N LYS A 4 1.77 9.16 12.24
CA LYS A 4 2.88 8.52 12.96
C LYS A 4 3.61 7.51 12.07
N ILE A 5 2.88 6.77 11.22
CA ILE A 5 3.47 5.75 10.36
C ILE A 5 4.21 6.41 9.18
N GLN A 6 3.62 7.40 8.50
CA GLN A 6 4.33 8.10 7.43
C GLN A 6 5.59 8.79 7.95
N ASN A 7 5.56 9.35 9.16
CA ASN A 7 6.75 9.91 9.79
C ASN A 7 7.82 8.87 10.07
N ILE A 8 7.43 7.67 10.50
CA ILE A 8 8.38 6.57 10.70
C ILE A 8 9.01 6.20 9.36
N LEU A 9 8.22 6.00 8.30
CA LEU A 9 8.76 5.65 6.99
C LEU A 9 9.69 6.74 6.42
N LYS A 10 9.33 8.02 6.58
CA LYS A 10 10.16 9.17 6.19
C LYS A 10 11.44 9.26 7.02
N THR A 11 11.34 9.10 8.34
CA THR A 11 12.50 9.15 9.25
C THR A 11 13.48 8.01 8.96
N LEU A 12 12.95 6.83 8.64
CA LEU A 12 13.72 5.65 8.27
C LEU A 12 14.11 5.63 6.79
N ASN A 13 13.68 6.62 6.01
CA ASN A 13 14.06 6.76 4.61
C ASN A 13 13.79 5.50 3.75
N LEU A 14 12.62 4.89 3.96
CA LEU A 14 12.27 3.60 3.35
C LEU A 14 11.61 3.84 1.98
N TYR A 15 12.43 4.02 0.95
CA TYR A 15 11.97 4.29 -0.42
C TYR A 15 12.06 3.09 -1.38
N THR A 16 12.73 2.00 -0.98
CA THR A 16 12.96 0.84 -1.85
C THR A 16 12.46 -0.45 -1.22
N ILE A 17 11.61 -1.18 -1.95
CA ILE A 17 11.19 -2.54 -1.60
C ILE A 17 12.23 -3.53 -2.12
N ASN A 18 12.90 -4.25 -1.22
CA ASN A 18 13.86 -5.30 -1.58
C ASN A 18 13.19 -6.66 -1.75
N LYS A 19 12.21 -6.97 -0.90
CA LYS A 19 11.42 -8.20 -0.99
C LYS A 19 9.99 -7.95 -0.61
N MET A 20 9.09 -8.69 -1.23
CA MET A 20 7.66 -8.72 -0.91
C MET A 20 7.19 -10.17 -0.86
N SER A 21 6.37 -10.49 0.14
CA SER A 21 5.69 -11.78 0.30
C SER A 21 4.22 -11.52 0.62
N ILE A 22 3.33 -12.25 -0.07
CA ILE A 22 1.89 -12.19 0.15
C ILE A 22 1.44 -13.58 0.60
N GLU A 23 0.87 -13.66 1.80
CA GLU A 23 0.33 -14.88 2.38
C GLU A 23 -1.19 -14.74 2.53
N ASN A 24 -1.92 -15.35 1.59
CA ASN A 24 -3.38 -15.21 1.51
C ASN A 24 -4.11 -15.83 2.69
N ASP A 25 -3.70 -17.05 3.11
CA ASP A 25 -4.33 -17.76 4.22
C ASP A 25 -4.18 -16.99 5.54
N SER A 26 -3.00 -16.38 5.73
CA SER A 26 -2.65 -15.56 6.90
C SER A 26 -3.17 -14.12 6.80
N LYS A 27 -3.71 -13.70 5.64
CA LYS A 27 -4.10 -12.30 5.37
C LYS A 27 -2.97 -11.33 5.70
N ARG A 28 -1.77 -11.62 5.20
CA ARG A 28 -0.52 -10.96 5.57
C ARG A 28 0.25 -10.55 4.33
N VAL A 29 0.79 -9.34 4.35
CA VAL A 29 1.77 -8.85 3.37
C VAL A 29 3.01 -8.43 4.13
N GLU A 30 4.15 -9.05 3.82
CA GLU A 30 5.45 -8.74 4.43
C GLU A 30 6.36 -8.11 3.39
N LEU A 31 7.05 -7.05 3.79
CA LEU A 31 8.01 -6.30 2.99
C LEU A 31 9.36 -6.26 3.73
N GLU A 32 10.43 -6.47 2.99
CA GLU A 32 11.78 -6.06 3.40
C GLU A 32 12.09 -4.76 2.66
N LEU A 33 12.21 -3.65 3.39
CA LEU A 33 12.59 -2.36 2.86
C LEU A 33 14.05 -2.07 3.17
N ILE A 34 14.69 -1.25 2.32
CA ILE A 34 16.06 -0.79 2.52
C ILE A 34 16.07 0.73 2.72
N ASP A 35 16.82 1.20 3.73
CA ASP A 35 17.09 2.63 3.96
C ASP A 35 18.34 3.12 3.17
N ASP A 36 18.62 4.43 3.18
CA ASP A 36 19.79 5.01 2.50
C ASP A 36 21.14 4.51 3.06
N ALA A 37 21.14 3.96 4.27
CA ALA A 37 22.31 3.36 4.91
C ALA A 37 22.42 1.85 4.62
N ALA A 38 21.61 1.32 3.70
CA ALA A 38 21.51 -0.09 3.33
C ALA A 38 21.07 -1.03 4.48
N ASN A 39 20.46 -0.49 5.54
CA ASN A 39 19.85 -1.30 6.59
C ASN A 39 18.54 -1.90 6.09
N LYS A 40 18.23 -3.09 6.58
CA LYS A 40 16.99 -3.80 6.25
C LYS A 40 15.95 -3.59 7.32
N HIS A 41 14.73 -3.30 6.88
CA HIS A 41 13.58 -3.04 7.73
C HIS A 41 12.46 -3.99 7.36
N THR A 42 11.86 -4.63 8.37
CA THR A 42 10.69 -5.49 8.15
C THR A 42 9.44 -4.66 8.37
N VAL A 43 8.61 -4.58 7.33
CA VAL A 43 7.27 -3.97 7.38
C VAL A 43 6.24 -5.04 7.10
N GLU A 44 5.34 -5.27 8.04
CA GLU A 44 4.28 -6.26 7.89
C GLU A 44 2.92 -5.59 7.99
N PHE A 45 2.07 -5.85 7.01
CA PHE A 45 0.65 -5.53 7.06
C PHE A 45 -0.15 -6.80 7.36
N SER A 46 -1.01 -6.70 8.37
CA SER A 46 -1.80 -7.84 8.85
C SER A 46 -3.29 -7.52 8.90
N ASN A 47 -4.10 -8.58 8.84
CA ASN A 47 -5.53 -8.52 8.57
C ASN A 47 -5.82 -7.84 7.22
N VAL A 48 -5.05 -8.23 6.20
CA VAL A 48 -5.24 -7.77 4.83
C VAL A 48 -6.47 -8.45 4.25
N ASN A 49 -7.52 -7.68 3.99
CA ASN A 49 -8.78 -8.25 3.51
C ASN A 49 -8.81 -8.48 2.00
N THR A 50 -8.13 -7.63 1.24
CA THR A 50 -8.08 -7.73 -0.21
C THR A 50 -6.86 -6.99 -0.75
N TYR A 51 -6.32 -7.47 -1.86
CA TYR A 51 -5.28 -6.81 -2.64
C TYR A 51 -5.73 -6.75 -4.11
N PHE A 52 -5.50 -5.62 -4.75
CA PHE A 52 -5.82 -5.38 -6.16
C PHE A 52 -4.60 -4.80 -6.85
N PHE A 53 -4.31 -5.31 -8.04
CA PHE A 53 -3.33 -4.70 -8.92
C PHE A 53 -4.00 -3.50 -9.58
N LEU A 54 -3.31 -2.36 -9.55
CA LEU A 54 -3.76 -1.15 -10.25
C LEU A 54 -3.19 -1.17 -11.66
N ASP A 55 -4.06 -0.90 -12.63
CA ASP A 55 -3.65 -0.52 -13.98
C ASP A 55 -2.85 0.80 -13.96
N GLU A 56 -1.97 0.99 -14.94
CA GLU A 56 -1.12 2.17 -15.11
C GLU A 56 -1.96 3.45 -15.20
N ASP A 57 -3.08 3.41 -15.92
CA ASP A 57 -3.96 4.58 -16.11
C ASP A 57 -4.59 5.04 -14.78
N ILE A 58 -5.04 4.11 -13.94
CA ILE A 58 -5.59 4.43 -12.60
C ILE A 58 -4.49 4.94 -11.69
N LEU A 59 -3.30 4.34 -11.79
CA LEU A 59 -2.15 4.75 -10.99
C LEU A 59 -1.74 6.18 -11.34
N GLU A 60 -1.77 6.56 -12.61
CA GLU A 60 -1.47 7.92 -13.07
C GLU A 60 -2.47 8.94 -12.52
N ASP A 61 -3.77 8.65 -12.64
CA ASP A 61 -4.83 9.51 -12.08
C ASP A 61 -4.71 9.66 -10.56
N LEU A 62 -4.40 8.57 -9.84
CA LEU A 62 -4.15 8.63 -8.40
C LEU A 62 -2.88 9.40 -8.07
N ASN A 63 -1.81 9.23 -8.85
CA ASN A 63 -0.55 9.93 -8.64
C ASN A 63 -0.69 11.44 -8.85
N ALA A 64 -1.43 11.87 -9.88
CA ALA A 64 -1.72 13.27 -10.15
C ALA A 64 -2.46 13.95 -8.98
N ASN A 65 -3.32 13.21 -8.27
CA ASN A 65 -4.16 13.74 -7.19
C ASN A 65 -3.57 13.54 -5.79
N HIS A 66 -2.69 12.53 -5.59
CA HIS A 66 -2.26 12.09 -4.26
C HIS A 66 -0.74 11.93 -4.07
N MET A 67 0.08 12.24 -5.09
CA MET A 67 1.54 12.17 -5.04
C MET A 67 2.04 10.81 -4.49
N LEU A 68 1.86 9.75 -5.27
CA LEU A 68 2.20 8.36 -4.92
C LEU A 68 3.71 8.08 -5.01
N THR A 69 4.55 8.97 -4.49
CA THR A 69 6.01 8.92 -4.68
C THR A 69 6.72 7.93 -3.76
N ASP A 70 6.06 7.51 -2.67
CA ASP A 70 6.63 6.59 -1.70
C ASP A 70 6.32 5.14 -2.09
N SER A 71 7.25 4.22 -1.84
CA SER A 71 7.05 2.76 -1.98
C SER A 71 5.81 2.26 -1.23
N ILE A 72 5.41 2.95 -0.15
CA ILE A 72 4.19 2.69 0.59
C ILE A 72 3.45 4.01 0.73
N THR A 73 2.25 4.09 0.16
CA THR A 73 1.39 5.26 0.29
C THR A 73 0.15 4.91 1.12
N PHE A 74 -0.15 5.74 2.12
CA PHE A 74 -1.37 5.69 2.93
C PHE A 74 -2.30 6.82 2.49
N PHE A 75 -3.57 6.53 2.21
CA PHE A 75 -4.52 7.53 1.69
C PHE A 75 -5.88 7.40 2.38
N GLU A 76 -6.46 8.49 2.92
CA GLU A 76 -7.79 8.45 3.54
C GLU A 76 -8.85 7.94 2.55
N SER A 77 -9.48 6.82 2.89
CA SER A 77 -10.73 6.38 2.24
C SER A 77 -11.89 7.19 2.83
N ASP A 78 -11.91 8.49 2.55
CA ASP A 78 -13.12 9.32 2.70
C ASP A 78 -14.04 9.17 1.48
N GLN A 79 -13.48 8.73 0.35
CA GLN A 79 -14.22 8.36 -0.84
C GLN A 79 -14.85 6.99 -0.64
N SER A 80 -16.18 6.99 -0.54
CA SER A 80 -17.03 5.83 -0.28
C SER A 80 -16.83 4.61 -1.19
N LYS A 81 -16.04 4.68 -2.27
CA LYS A 81 -15.74 3.59 -3.21
C LYS A 81 -14.49 3.95 -4.02
N ILE A 82 -13.42 3.15 -3.96
CA ILE A 82 -12.41 3.17 -5.03
C ILE A 82 -12.79 2.10 -6.04
N MET A 83 -12.93 2.47 -7.31
CA MET A 83 -13.13 1.53 -8.40
C MET A 83 -11.77 1.09 -8.91
N ALA A 84 -11.38 -0.15 -8.63
CA ALA A 84 -10.27 -0.78 -9.33
C ALA A 84 -10.79 -1.24 -10.70
N VAL A 85 -10.02 -0.99 -11.76
CA VAL A 85 -10.24 -1.54 -13.10
C VAL A 85 -9.08 -2.48 -13.39
N ASP A 86 -9.40 -3.73 -13.70
CA ASP A 86 -8.43 -4.71 -14.19
C ASP A 86 -8.65 -4.83 -15.70
N GLN A 87 -7.72 -4.35 -16.53
CA GLN A 87 -7.79 -4.52 -17.97
C GLN A 87 -7.04 -5.79 -18.38
N PHE A 88 -7.78 -6.71 -18.99
CA PHE A 88 -7.22 -7.96 -19.48
C PHE A 88 -6.51 -7.75 -20.82
N SER A 89 -5.59 -8.65 -21.16
CA SER A 89 -4.82 -8.63 -22.40
C SER A 89 -5.66 -8.77 -23.67
N ASP A 90 -6.93 -9.11 -23.56
CA ASP A 90 -7.92 -9.13 -24.65
C ASP A 90 -8.69 -7.80 -24.81
N GLY A 91 -8.36 -6.79 -23.99
CA GLY A 91 -9.02 -5.49 -23.97
C GLY A 91 -10.31 -5.42 -23.15
N GLY A 92 -10.72 -6.53 -22.51
CA GLY A 92 -11.80 -6.54 -21.54
C GLY A 92 -11.42 -5.82 -20.24
N PHE A 93 -12.41 -5.35 -19.48
CA PHE A 93 -12.17 -4.73 -18.18
C PHE A 93 -13.12 -5.28 -17.09
N GLU A 94 -12.60 -5.57 -15.90
CA GLU A 94 -13.40 -5.81 -14.70
C GLU A 94 -13.36 -4.56 -13.81
N THR A 95 -14.53 -4.03 -13.42
CA THR A 95 -14.60 -2.96 -12.41
C THR A 95 -14.97 -3.56 -11.07
N ARG A 96 -14.21 -3.23 -10.02
CA ARG A 96 -14.57 -3.61 -8.65
C ARG A 96 -14.59 -2.41 -7.71
N THR A 97 -15.73 -2.23 -7.06
CA THR A 97 -15.87 -1.30 -5.95
C THR A 97 -15.19 -1.88 -4.71
N LEU A 98 -14.22 -1.15 -4.17
CA LEU A 98 -13.60 -1.49 -2.90
C LEU A 98 -14.21 -0.65 -1.78
N ALA A 99 -14.61 -1.32 -0.71
CA ALA A 99 -15.34 -0.68 0.37
C ALA A 99 -14.46 0.20 1.26
N SER A 100 -13.16 -0.11 1.42
CA SER A 100 -12.25 0.60 2.35
C SER A 100 -10.74 0.31 2.13
N PRO A 101 -10.18 0.32 0.91
CA PRO A 101 -8.73 0.20 0.76
C PRO A 101 -8.05 1.40 1.42
N ASN A 102 -6.85 1.20 1.96
CA ASN A 102 -6.19 2.22 2.78
C ASN A 102 -4.67 2.33 2.55
N ILE A 103 -4.10 1.43 1.74
CA ILE A 103 -2.68 1.41 1.40
C ILE A 103 -2.51 1.13 -0.08
N ILE A 104 -1.55 1.79 -0.71
CA ILE A 104 -0.96 1.42 -2.00
C ILE A 104 0.50 1.03 -1.75
N LEU A 105 0.89 -0.13 -2.25
CA LEU A 105 2.29 -0.58 -2.31
C LEU A 105 2.77 -0.39 -3.75
N ASN A 106 3.74 0.51 -3.94
CA ASN A 106 4.34 0.78 -5.24
C ASN A 106 5.62 -0.05 -5.37
N THR A 107 5.74 -0.79 -6.46
CA THR A 107 6.97 -1.45 -6.88
C THR A 107 7.40 -0.91 -8.25
N GLU A 108 8.54 -1.36 -8.76
CA GLU A 108 8.99 -0.99 -10.10
C GLU A 108 8.07 -1.49 -11.23
N THR A 109 7.29 -2.55 -10.99
CA THR A 109 6.54 -3.25 -12.06
C THR A 109 5.04 -3.37 -11.79
N ALA A 110 4.60 -3.07 -10.58
CA ALA A 110 3.21 -3.21 -10.17
C ALA A 110 2.89 -2.32 -8.96
N SER A 111 1.62 -1.94 -8.87
CA SER A 111 1.07 -1.26 -7.70
C SER A 111 -0.06 -2.10 -7.11
N ILE A 112 -0.02 -2.31 -5.80
CA ILE A 112 -0.98 -3.14 -5.08
C ILE A 112 -1.76 -2.27 -4.11
N MET A 113 -3.06 -2.14 -4.34
CA MET A 113 -3.98 -1.49 -3.41
C MET A 113 -4.55 -2.52 -2.44
N MET A 114 -4.52 -2.21 -1.14
CA MET A 114 -5.01 -3.13 -0.12
C MET A 114 -5.71 -2.44 1.05
N GLU A 115 -6.53 -3.23 1.76
CA GLU A 115 -7.12 -2.87 3.05
C GLU A 115 -6.40 -3.66 4.16
N ALA A 116 -5.66 -2.99 5.03
CA ALA A 116 -5.04 -3.58 6.22
C ALA A 116 -5.49 -2.87 7.51
N LYS A 117 -5.57 -3.60 8.63
CA LYS A 117 -5.95 -2.99 9.92
C LYS A 117 -4.76 -2.58 10.76
N THR A 118 -3.64 -3.27 10.61
CA THR A 118 -2.43 -3.01 11.37
C THR A 118 -1.20 -3.08 10.51
N VAL A 119 -0.21 -2.25 10.84
CA VAL A 119 1.14 -2.30 10.29
C VAL A 119 2.14 -2.50 11.40
N THR A 120 3.14 -3.35 11.20
CA THR A 120 4.26 -3.57 12.10
C THR A 120 5.52 -3.11 11.40
N VAL A 121 6.29 -2.20 12.01
CA VAL A 121 7.58 -1.73 11.48
C VAL A 121 8.65 -2.13 12.49
N ASN A 122 9.61 -2.96 12.07
CA ASN A 122 10.70 -3.48 12.91
C ASN A 122 10.20 -4.05 14.25
N GLY A 123 9.13 -4.84 14.20
CA GLY A 123 8.51 -5.47 15.37
C GLY A 123 7.61 -4.55 16.21
N VAL A 124 7.53 -3.25 15.90
CA VAL A 124 6.64 -2.30 16.59
C VAL A 124 5.32 -2.19 15.84
N ARG A 125 4.20 -2.48 16.51
CA ARG A 125 2.86 -2.53 15.92
C ARG A 125 2.12 -1.19 16.02
N TYR A 126 1.46 -0.81 14.94
CA TYR A 126 0.65 0.40 14.81
C TYR A 126 -0.74 0.08 14.22
N PRO A 127 -1.84 0.60 14.80
CA PRO A 127 -3.17 0.51 14.21
C PRO A 127 -3.33 1.49 13.03
N LEU A 128 -4.05 1.07 11.99
CA LEU A 128 -4.35 1.86 10.78
C LEU A 128 -5.75 2.49 10.80
N ASN A 129 -6.30 2.74 11.99
CA ASN A 129 -7.66 3.29 12.18
C ASN A 129 -7.85 4.54 11.31
N ARG A 130 -8.77 4.49 10.31
CA ARG A 130 -9.05 5.55 9.31
C ARG A 130 -7.85 6.48 9.11
N LEU A 131 -6.72 5.85 8.76
CA LEU A 131 -5.40 6.30 8.32
C LEU A 131 -4.72 7.54 8.91
N LEU A 132 -5.43 8.61 9.28
CA LEU A 132 -4.86 9.95 9.37
C LEU A 132 -5.63 10.93 10.29
N ASN A 133 -6.72 10.50 10.93
CA ASN A 133 -7.35 11.27 12.02
C ASN A 133 -6.46 11.36 13.27
#